data_AF-A0A2V8RNJ8-F1
#
_entry.id   AF-A0A2V8RNJ8-F1
#
_cell.length_a   1.000
_cell.length_b   1.000
_cell.length_c   1.000
_cell.angle_alpha   90.00
_cell.angle_beta   90.00
_cell.angle_gamma   90.00
#
_symmetry.space_group_name_H-M   'P 1'
#
loop_
_entity.id
_entity.type
_entity.pdbx_description
1 polymer ?
#
loop_
_entity_poly.entity_id
_entity_poly.type
_entity_poly.pdbx_seq_one_letter_code
_entity_poly.pdbx_strand_id
1 'polypeptide(L)' 'MMKFIRVLAIHPSTGVFGFAVLEEPEELIDWGMRTIKGDKNARCVQMVSDLIEHYQPDALVVEDCWASCHG' A
#
# COMPACT_ATOMS: atom_id res chain seq x y z
N MET A 1 6.86 26.32 1.88
CA MET A 1 5.85 25.45 2.51
C MET A 1 6.53 24.12 2.74
N MET A 2 6.59 23.62 3.98
CA MET A 2 7.09 22.27 4.22
C MET A 2 6.02 21.31 3.68
N LYS A 3 6.40 20.51 2.69
CA LYS A 3 5.57 19.43 2.17
C LYS A 3 6.00 18.19 2.95
N PHE A 4 5.11 17.65 3.77
CA PHE A 4 5.34 16.35 4.39
C PHE A 4 5.37 15.30 3.29
N ILE A 5 6.37 14.42 3.30
CA ILE A 5 6.40 13.28 2.39
C ILE A 5 5.36 12.28 2.89
N ARG A 6 4.33 12.03 2.09
CA ARG A 6 3.34 10.98 2.37
C ARG A 6 3.71 9.70 1.61
N VAL A 7 3.91 8.61 2.33
CA VAL A 7 4.24 7.30 1.76
C VAL A 7 3.05 6.35 1.91
N LEU A 8 2.65 5.71 0.82
CA LEU A 8 1.74 4.56 0.84
C LEU A 8 2.58 3.28 0.69
N ALA A 9 2.61 2.45 1.72
CA ALA A 9 3.26 1.14 1.69
C ALA A 9 2.23 0.02 1.47
N ILE A 10 2.55 -0.95 0.61
CA ILE A 10 1.72 -2.11 0.28
C ILE A 10 2.49 -3.40 0.58
N HIS A 11 1.87 -4.28 1.37
CA HIS A 11 2.33 -5.64 1.64
C HIS A 11 1.35 -6.65 1.01
N PRO A 12 1.70 -7.25 -0.14
CA PRO A 12 0.88 -8.26 -0.78
C PRO A 12 0.83 -9.56 0.04
N SER A 13 -0.32 -10.23 0.07
CA SER A 13 -0.45 -11.56 0.67
C SER A 13 -1.47 -12.42 -0.12
N THR A 14 -1.61 -13.69 0.24
CA THR A 14 -2.50 -14.59 -0.50
C THR A 14 -3.97 -14.28 -0.19
N GLY A 15 -4.65 -13.60 -1.12
CA GLY A 15 -6.08 -13.27 -1.00
C GLY A 15 -6.39 -12.03 -0.17
N VAL A 16 -5.36 -11.36 0.36
CA VAL A 16 -5.45 -10.08 1.05
C VAL A 16 -4.22 -9.22 0.72
N PHE A 17 -4.29 -7.91 0.94
CA PHE A 17 -3.08 -7.10 1.09
C PHE A 17 -3.22 -6.17 2.29
N GLY A 18 -2.09 -5.88 2.94
CA GLY A 18 -1.97 -4.84 3.95
C GLY A 18 -1.51 -3.53 3.33
N PHE A 19 -1.93 -2.40 3.91
CA PHE A 19 -1.39 -1.09 3.58
C PHE A 19 -1.12 -0.27 4.84
N ALA A 20 -0.19 0.67 4.72
CA ALA A 20 0.08 1.71 5.72
C ALA A 20 0.36 3.04 5.02
N VAL A 21 -0.11 4.14 5.62
CA VAL A 21 0.15 5.51 5.17
C VAL A 21 0.96 6.22 6.24
N LEU A 22 2.14 6.71 5.88
CA LEU A 22 3.04 7.42 6.79
C LEU A 22 3.30 8.85 6.30
N GLU A 23 3.47 9.77 7.23
CA GLU A 23 3.94 11.14 6.99
C GLU A 23 5.17 11.46 7.83
N GLU A 24 6.02 12.36 7.36
CA GLU A 24 7.17 12.84 8.12
C GLU A 24 6.78 13.76 9.30
N PRO A 25 7.55 13.78 10.40
CA PRO A 25 8.56 12.82 10.77
C PRO A 25 7.90 11.68 11.57
N GLU A 26 7.61 10.56 10.91
CA GLU A 26 7.24 9.27 11.53
C GLU A 26 5.82 9.15 12.08
N GLU A 27 4.84 9.81 11.46
CA GLU A 27 3.43 9.66 11.83
C GLU A 27 2.75 8.56 11.00
N LEU A 28 2.15 7.56 11.67
CA LEU A 28 1.24 6.61 11.04
C LEU A 28 -0.14 7.26 10.91
N ILE A 29 -0.51 7.61 9.67
CA ILE A 29 -1.76 8.32 9.37
C ILE A 29 -2.93 7.35 9.30
N ASP A 30 -2.75 6.21 8.62
CA ASP A 30 -3.77 5.18 8.47
C ASP A 30 -3.13 3.83 8.12
N TRP A 31 -3.89 2.77 8.29
CA TRP A 31 -3.50 1.42 7.94
C TRP A 31 -4.72 0.51 7.78
N GLY A 32 -4.51 -0.63 7.14
CA GLY A 32 -5.54 -1.65 7.13
C GLY A 32 -5.23 -2.82 6.23
N MET A 33 -6.23 -3.69 6.10
CA MET A 33 -6.21 -4.82 5.19
C MET A 33 -7.36 -4.73 4.20
N ARG A 34 -7.15 -5.26 3.00
CA ARG A 34 -8.18 -5.43 1.98
C ARG A 34 -8.24 -6.90 1.61
N THR A 35 -9.43 -7.50 1.75
CA THR A 35 -9.68 -8.86 1.30
C THR A 35 -10.11 -8.85 -0.16
N ILE A 36 -9.51 -9.73 -0.96
CA ILE A 36 -9.73 -9.77 -2.39
C ILE A 36 -10.41 -11.08 -2.77
N LYS A 37 -11.57 -10.94 -3.41
CA LYS A 37 -12.35 -12.05 -3.96
C LYS A 37 -12.44 -11.90 -5.47
N GLY A 38 -12.51 -13.02 -6.18
CA GLY A 38 -12.58 -13.06 -7.64
C GLY A 38 -11.22 -12.88 -8.31
N ASP A 39 -11.19 -12.14 -9.42
CA ASP A 39 -9.93 -11.82 -10.12
C ASP A 39 -9.04 -10.97 -9.23
N LYS A 40 -8.02 -11.62 -8.64
CA LYS A 40 -7.17 -11.01 -7.62
C LYS A 40 -6.31 -9.88 -8.18
N ASN A 41 -5.79 -10.04 -9.39
CA ASN A 41 -4.84 -9.09 -9.95
C ASN A 41 -5.56 -7.79 -10.34
N ALA A 42 -6.67 -7.89 -11.07
CA ALA A 42 -7.45 -6.71 -11.45
C ALA A 42 -8.00 -5.97 -10.22
N ARG A 43 -8.51 -6.73 -9.22
CA ARG A 43 -9.04 -6.15 -7.97
C ARG A 43 -7.95 -5.50 -7.12
N CYS A 44 -6.77 -6.11 -6.99
CA CYS A 44 -5.61 -5.52 -6.31
C CYS A 44 -5.28 -4.16 -6.91
N VAL A 45 -5.11 -4.11 -8.24
CA VAL A 45 -4.73 -2.89 -8.96
C VAL A 45 -5.76 -1.80 -8.72
N GLN A 46 -7.06 -2.12 -8.86
CA GLN A 46 -8.13 -1.16 -8.60
C GLN A 46 -8.09 -0.64 -7.16
N MET A 47 -7.99 -1.51 -6.16
CA MET A 47 -7.98 -1.09 -4.76
C MET A 47 -6.75 -0.24 -4.41
N VAL A 48 -5.59 -0.52 -5.00
CA VAL A 48 -4.39 0.32 -4.82
C VAL A 48 -4.57 1.66 -5.51
N SER A 49 -5.19 1.70 -6.70
CA SER A 49 -5.55 2.96 -7.36
C SER A 49 -6.49 3.81 -6.49
N ASP A 50 -7.51 3.20 -5.88
CA ASP A 50 -8.43 3.90 -4.98
C ASP A 50 -7.68 4.50 -3.76
N LEU A 51 -6.69 3.79 -3.21
CA LEU A 51 -5.84 4.31 -2.12
C LEU A 51 -4.95 5.47 -2.59
N ILE A 52 -4.39 5.38 -3.80
CA ILE A 52 -3.59 6.47 -4.38
C ILE A 52 -4.44 7.71 -4.58
N GLU A 53 -5.65 7.56 -5.13
CA GLU A 53 -6.59 8.67 -5.33
C GLU A 53 -7.01 9.29 -3.99
N HIS A 54 -7.28 8.47 -2.98
CA HIS A 54 -7.73 8.93 -1.67
C HIS A 54 -6.62 9.64 -0.89
N TYR A 55 -5.44 9.01 -0.75
CA TYR A 55 -4.37 9.54 0.08
C TYR A 55 -3.41 10.45 -0.68
N GLN A 56 -3.40 10.48 -2.01
CA GLN A 56 -2.47 11.29 -2.82
C GLN A 56 -1.01 11.18 -2.32
N PRO A 57 -0.42 9.96 -2.22
CA PRO A 57 0.92 9.79 -1.68
C PRO A 57 1.98 10.35 -2.63
N ASP A 58 3.11 10.78 -2.07
CA ASP A 58 4.31 11.18 -2.80
C ASP A 58 5.12 9.98 -3.29
N ALA A 59 5.05 8.87 -2.56
CA ALA A 59 5.73 7.62 -2.90
C ALA A 59 4.84 6.42 -2.63
N LEU A 60 4.89 5.44 -3.54
CA LEU A 60 4.33 4.11 -3.36
C LEU A 60 5.48 3.12 -3.11
N VAL A 61 5.43 2.41 -1.99
CA VAL A 61 6.40 1.35 -1.64
C VAL A 61 5.67 0.02 -1.69
N VAL A 62 6.25 -0.96 -2.39
CA VAL A 62 5.66 -2.30 -2.54
C VAL A 62 6.72 -3.33 -2.18
N GLU A 63 6.34 -4.37 -1.45
CA GLU A 63 7.23 -5.49 -1.16
C GLU A 63 7.69 -6.21 -2.44
N ASP A 64 8.98 -6.54 -2.50
CA ASP A 64 9.49 -7.51 -3.46
C ASP A 64 9.20 -8.94 -2.98
N CYS A 65 8.12 -9.52 -3.50
CA CYS A 65 7.68 -10.87 -3.13
C CYS A 65 8.62 -11.99 -3.63
N TRP A 66 9.54 -11.72 -4.56
CA TRP A 66 10.50 -12.73 -5.02
C TRP A 66 11.61 -12.95 -3.99
N ALA A 67 12.11 -11.85 -3.43
CA ALA A 67 13.14 -11.85 -2.40
C ALA A 67 12.64 -12.50 -1.10
N SER A 68 11.38 -12.29 -0.71
CA SER A 68 10.84 -12.82 0.55
C SER A 68 10.53 -14.32 0.54
N CYS A 69 10.43 -14.95 -0.64
CA CYS A 69 10.17 -16.39 -0.76
C CYS A 69 11.43 -17.28 -0.72
N HIS A 70 12.64 -16.70 -0.79
CA HIS A 70 13.92 -17.42 -0.83
C HIS A 70 14.90 -17.01 0.28
N GLY A 71 14.38 -16.45 1.38
CA GLY A 71 15.15 -16.08 2.58
C GLY A 71 15.46 -17.27 3.49
#